data_AF-A0A8T2L8B1-F1
#
_entry.id   AF-A0A8T2L8B1-F1
#
_cell.length_a   1.000
_cell.length_b   1.000
_cell.length_c   1.000
_cell.angle_alpha   90.00
_cell.angle_beta   90.00
_cell.angle_gamma   90.00
#
_symmetry.space_group_name_H-M   'P 1'
#
loop_
_entity.id
_entity.type
_entity.pdbx_description
1 polymer ?
#
loop_
_entity_poly.entity_id
_entity_poly.type
_entity_poly.pdbx_seq_one_letter_code
_entity_poly.pdbx_strand_id
1 'polypeptide(L)'
;MRGTNRAGGTDRGVTTSTARPKRGKKTNKCAETNKEGEHGTARNPQQTVRRYKKILHQYRREKNLRDTYRAVGVDRNTVVASAPIAELAIVAPQVYSKVLEGYSRQEKLQVFAKKCADVFNNDVQLLNNVEMYKKKNKLLPLMKRKYIFFNVSPAFYCFGL
;
A
#
# COMPACT_ATOMS: atom_id res chain seq x y z
N MET A 1 43.71 -29.19 38.68
CA MET A 1 43.71 -30.64 38.38
C MET A 1 42.27 -31.13 38.27
N ARG A 2 41.97 -32.03 37.31
CA ARG A 2 40.77 -32.90 37.24
C ARG A 2 39.38 -32.20 37.23
N GLY A 3 38.37 -32.70 36.52
CA GLY A 3 38.34 -33.83 35.60
C GLY A 3 36.98 -33.93 34.88
N THR A 4 36.96 -34.63 33.75
CA THR A 4 35.77 -34.95 32.96
C THR A 4 35.03 -36.17 33.51
N ASN A 5 33.70 -36.24 33.33
CA ASN A 5 32.88 -37.46 33.21
C ASN A 5 31.40 -37.13 32.90
N ARG A 6 30.48 -38.07 32.63
CA ARG A 6 30.37 -38.97 31.46
C ARG A 6 29.07 -39.79 31.54
N ALA A 7 28.02 -39.42 30.79
CA ALA A 7 26.86 -40.27 30.52
C ALA A 7 26.15 -39.80 29.22
N GLY A 8 25.61 -40.65 28.33
CA GLY A 8 25.64 -42.11 28.27
C GLY A 8 24.29 -42.73 27.86
N GLY A 9 24.17 -43.22 26.62
CA GLY A 9 23.03 -43.98 26.07
C GLY A 9 22.42 -43.35 24.79
N THR A 10 22.35 -43.94 23.59
CA THR A 10 21.87 -45.27 23.08
C THR A 10 20.35 -45.45 23.23
N ASP A 11 19.55 -45.90 22.24
CA ASP A 11 19.82 -46.28 20.84
C ASP A 11 18.50 -46.31 19.99
N ARG A 12 18.64 -46.52 18.68
CA ARG A 12 17.67 -46.95 17.61
C ARG A 12 16.18 -47.26 17.96
N GLY A 13 15.28 -46.92 17.02
CA GLY A 13 14.48 -47.98 16.35
C GLY A 13 12.99 -47.77 15.96
N VAL A 14 12.76 -47.63 14.64
CA VAL A 14 11.64 -48.24 13.86
C VAL A 14 10.21 -47.67 13.91
N THR A 15 9.44 -48.08 12.89
CA THR A 15 8.25 -47.46 12.31
C THR A 15 6.91 -48.12 12.69
N THR A 16 5.81 -47.35 12.72
CA THR A 16 4.49 -47.88 12.30
C THR A 16 3.60 -46.76 11.74
N SER A 17 2.89 -47.08 10.65
CA SER A 17 1.99 -46.18 9.92
C SER A 17 0.52 -46.57 10.12
N THR A 18 -0.35 -45.61 10.49
CA THR A 18 -1.81 -45.80 10.52
C THR A 18 -2.59 -44.60 9.98
N ALA A 19 -3.71 -44.90 9.34
CA ALA A 19 -4.47 -44.09 8.39
C ALA A 19 -5.11 -42.75 8.86
N ARG A 20 -5.33 -41.91 7.85
CA ARG A 20 -6.16 -40.67 7.76
C ARG A 20 -7.66 -41.05 7.62
N PRO A 21 -8.69 -40.29 8.12
CA PRO A 21 -9.25 -39.18 7.30
C PRO A 21 -10.03 -37.99 7.94
N LYS A 22 -9.75 -36.80 7.38
CA LYS A 22 -10.67 -35.74 6.86
C LYS A 22 -11.86 -35.23 7.72
N ARG A 23 -11.86 -33.92 8.01
CA ARG A 23 -12.72 -32.89 7.35
C ARG A 23 -12.42 -31.47 7.86
N GLY A 24 -12.64 -30.44 7.02
CA GLY A 24 -12.47 -29.02 7.39
C GLY A 24 -12.04 -28.09 6.26
N LYS A 25 -12.88 -27.88 5.24
CA LYS A 25 -12.64 -26.82 4.23
C LYS A 25 -12.67 -25.44 4.90
N LYS A 26 -11.60 -24.65 4.80
CA LYS A 26 -11.65 -23.19 4.95
C LYS A 26 -11.01 -22.52 3.75
N THR A 27 -11.86 -22.05 2.84
CA THR A 27 -11.50 -21.42 1.55
C THR A 27 -10.98 -20.01 1.76
N ASN A 28 -9.73 -19.88 2.21
CA ASN A 28 -9.13 -18.59 2.53
C ASN A 28 -8.10 -18.17 1.47
N LYS A 29 -8.64 -17.58 0.39
CA LYS A 29 -8.13 -16.38 -0.33
C LYS A 29 -6.64 -16.34 -0.70
N CYS A 30 -6.36 -16.31 -2.01
CA CYS A 30 -5.03 -16.23 -2.62
C CYS A 30 -3.99 -15.44 -1.83
N ALA A 31 -3.03 -16.16 -1.25
CA ALA A 31 -1.84 -15.58 -0.64
C ALA A 31 -0.80 -15.28 -1.73
N GLU A 32 -0.98 -14.19 -2.48
CA GLU A 32 0.13 -13.55 -3.18
C GLU A 32 1.09 -12.91 -2.16
N THR A 33 1.86 -13.72 -1.44
CA THR A 33 3.00 -13.23 -0.66
C THR A 33 4.17 -12.96 -1.60
N ASN A 34 4.00 -11.99 -2.49
CA ASN A 34 5.10 -11.40 -3.23
C ASN A 34 6.02 -10.68 -2.24
N LYS A 35 7.14 -11.32 -1.88
CA LYS A 35 8.24 -10.73 -1.10
C LYS A 35 9.01 -9.70 -1.94
N GLU A 36 8.31 -8.69 -2.44
CA GLU A 36 8.93 -7.53 -3.10
C GLU A 36 9.57 -6.65 -2.02
N GLY A 37 10.90 -6.60 -2.03
CA GLY A 37 11.76 -6.12 -0.94
C GLY A 37 11.19 -4.99 -0.09
N GLU A 38 11.11 -5.24 1.23
CA GLU A 38 10.44 -4.37 2.21
C GLU A 38 11.08 -2.99 2.40
N HIS A 39 12.17 -2.68 1.70
CA HIS A 39 12.90 -1.41 1.74
C HIS A 39 13.03 -0.71 0.37
N GLY A 40 12.44 -1.26 -0.70
CA GLY A 40 12.52 -0.66 -2.04
C GLY A 40 11.50 0.47 -2.27
N THR A 41 11.76 1.40 -3.19
CA THR A 41 10.75 2.36 -3.70
C THR A 41 9.67 1.60 -4.51
N ALA A 42 8.40 1.97 -4.35
CA ALA A 42 7.32 1.42 -5.17
C ALA A 42 7.57 1.75 -6.65
N ARG A 43 7.46 0.74 -7.52
CA ARG A 43 7.69 0.87 -8.97
C ARG A 43 6.39 1.09 -9.74
N ASN A 44 5.30 0.48 -9.27
CA ASN A 44 3.99 0.49 -9.96
C ASN A 44 2.89 1.14 -9.08
N PRO A 45 1.84 1.75 -9.67
CA PRO A 45 0.71 2.34 -8.92
C PRO A 45 0.05 1.37 -7.92
N GLN A 46 -0.09 0.10 -8.29
CA GLN A 46 -0.69 -0.94 -7.45
C GLN A 46 0.16 -1.24 -6.21
N GLN A 47 1.51 -1.19 -6.32
CA GLN A 47 2.41 -1.33 -5.17
C GLN A 47 2.27 -0.15 -4.20
N THR A 48 2.13 1.07 -4.72
CA THR A 48 1.82 2.27 -3.91
C THR A 48 0.53 2.09 -3.11
N VAL A 49 -0.56 1.66 -3.75
CA VAL A 49 -1.85 1.42 -3.07
C VAL A 49 -1.73 0.31 -2.01
N ARG A 50 -1.04 -0.81 -2.32
CA ARG A 50 -0.77 -1.90 -1.36
C ARG A 50 0.01 -1.38 -0.13
N ARG A 51 1.08 -0.60 -0.36
CA ARG A 51 1.91 0.00 0.69
C ARG A 51 1.16 0.99 1.56
N TYR A 52 0.40 1.91 0.97
CA TYR A 52 -0.42 2.88 1.70
C TYR A 52 -1.44 2.18 2.60
N LYS A 53 -2.07 1.09 2.12
CA LYS A 53 -2.99 0.26 2.93
C LYS A 53 -2.28 -0.43 4.10
N LYS A 54 -1.02 -0.88 3.96
CA LYS A 54 -0.19 -1.43 5.07
C LYS A 54 0.07 -0.36 6.13
N ILE A 55 0.47 0.85 5.73
CA ILE A 55 0.69 1.99 6.66
C ILE A 55 -0.62 2.37 7.37
N LEU A 56 -1.73 2.50 6.63
CA LEU A 56 -3.04 2.83 7.20
C LEU A 56 -3.52 1.80 8.24
N HIS A 57 -3.23 0.51 8.01
CA HIS A 57 -3.55 -0.53 8.97
C HIS A 57 -2.78 -0.39 10.30
N GLN A 58 -1.47 -0.11 10.24
CA GLN A 58 -0.67 0.13 11.46
C GLN A 58 -1.03 1.46 12.12
N TYR A 59 -1.25 2.53 11.35
CA TYR A 59 -1.70 3.83 11.86
C TYR A 59 -3.01 3.75 12.66
N ARG A 60 -3.94 2.86 12.27
CA ARG A 60 -5.17 2.63 13.03
C ARG A 60 -4.94 2.01 14.42
N ARG A 61 -3.78 1.37 14.65
CA ARG A 61 -3.39 0.78 15.95
C ARG A 61 -2.58 1.76 16.79
N GLU A 62 -1.51 2.33 16.23
CA GLU A 62 -0.49 3.08 16.97
C GLU A 62 -0.73 4.60 17.00
N LYS A 63 -1.53 5.14 16.08
CA LYS A 63 -1.85 6.59 15.92
C LYS A 63 -0.67 7.54 15.74
N ASN A 64 0.58 7.07 15.80
CA ASN A 64 1.78 7.83 15.47
C ASN A 64 2.23 7.57 14.02
N LEU A 65 2.22 8.61 13.18
CA LEU A 65 2.68 8.47 11.79
C LEU A 65 4.17 8.11 11.69
N ARG A 66 5.04 8.69 12.53
CA ARG A 66 6.50 8.48 12.41
C ARG A 66 6.88 7.02 12.64
N ASP A 67 6.32 6.42 13.68
CA ASP A 67 6.60 5.03 14.04
C ASP A 67 6.04 4.08 12.98
N THR A 68 4.83 4.33 12.47
CA THR A 68 4.24 3.52 11.39
C THR A 68 5.05 3.58 10.09
N TYR A 69 5.62 4.73 9.73
CA TYR A 69 6.52 4.84 8.58
C TYR A 69 7.79 4.00 8.77
N ARG A 70 8.38 4.06 9.98
CA ARG A 70 9.56 3.25 10.34
C ARG A 70 9.23 1.75 10.36
N ALA A 71 8.08 1.36 10.87
CA ALA A 71 7.62 -0.02 10.97
C ALA A 71 7.24 -0.65 9.62
N VAL A 72 6.77 0.14 8.64
CA VAL A 72 6.59 -0.35 7.25
C VAL A 72 7.89 -0.27 6.44
N GLY A 73 8.90 0.51 6.87
CA GLY A 73 10.15 0.71 6.13
C GLY A 73 10.01 1.70 4.97
N VAL A 74 9.27 2.79 5.15
CA VAL A 74 8.94 3.76 4.08
C VAL A 74 9.26 5.19 4.50
N ASP A 75 9.95 5.93 3.64
CA ASP A 75 10.17 7.36 3.83
C ASP A 75 8.87 8.19 3.74
N ARG A 76 8.76 9.23 4.59
CA ARG A 76 7.63 10.16 4.65
C ARG A 76 7.42 10.90 3.33
N ASN A 77 8.48 11.39 2.69
CA ASN A 77 8.35 12.16 1.44
C ASN A 77 7.84 11.27 0.30
N THR A 78 8.26 10.00 0.27
CA THR A 78 7.76 8.98 -0.65
C THR A 78 6.26 8.73 -0.46
N VAL A 79 5.77 8.60 0.79
CA VAL A 79 4.33 8.47 1.07
C VAL A 79 3.57 9.71 0.63
N VAL A 80 4.07 10.91 0.94
CA VAL A 80 3.41 12.19 0.60
C VAL A 80 3.38 12.44 -0.92
N ALA A 81 4.47 12.14 -1.64
CA ALA A 81 4.55 12.32 -3.09
C ALA A 81 3.64 11.35 -3.86
N SER A 82 3.43 10.14 -3.31
CA SER A 82 2.60 9.10 -3.92
C SER A 82 1.16 9.04 -3.36
N ALA A 83 0.83 9.91 -2.40
CA ALA A 83 -0.49 10.00 -1.80
C ALA A 83 -1.66 10.15 -2.79
N PRO A 84 -1.59 10.98 -3.87
CA PRO A 84 -2.71 11.14 -4.80
C PRO A 84 -3.19 9.81 -5.39
N ILE A 85 -2.26 8.90 -5.71
CA ILE A 85 -2.53 7.56 -6.24
C ILE A 85 -3.39 6.76 -5.25
N ALA A 86 -2.98 6.74 -3.98
CA ALA A 86 -3.65 5.95 -2.95
C ALA A 86 -4.96 6.58 -2.46
N GLU A 87 -5.01 7.91 -2.39
CA GLU A 87 -6.23 8.65 -2.04
C GLU A 87 -7.30 8.45 -3.12
N LEU A 88 -6.96 8.56 -4.41
CA LEU A 88 -7.89 8.33 -5.50
C LEU A 88 -8.39 6.87 -5.54
N ALA A 89 -7.49 5.90 -5.36
CA ALA A 89 -7.83 4.47 -5.31
C ALA A 89 -8.71 4.06 -4.11
N ILE A 90 -8.84 4.90 -3.08
CA ILE A 90 -9.66 4.65 -1.89
C ILE A 90 -10.96 5.44 -1.93
N VAL A 91 -10.93 6.69 -2.37
CA VAL A 91 -12.10 7.59 -2.39
C VAL A 91 -12.96 7.37 -3.64
N ALA A 92 -12.35 7.17 -4.81
CA ALA A 92 -13.03 7.03 -6.08
C ALA A 92 -12.42 5.89 -6.92
N PRO A 93 -12.60 4.61 -6.50
CA PRO A 93 -11.99 3.47 -7.18
C PRO A 93 -12.37 3.37 -8.66
N GLN A 94 -13.58 3.80 -9.04
CA GLN A 94 -14.03 3.82 -10.44
C GLN A 94 -13.24 4.82 -11.30
N VAL A 95 -12.91 6.00 -10.76
CA VAL A 95 -12.08 7.01 -11.44
C VAL A 95 -10.62 6.53 -11.49
N TYR A 96 -10.13 5.93 -10.41
CA TYR A 96 -8.81 5.31 -10.36
C TYR A 96 -8.62 4.23 -11.44
N SER A 97 -9.61 3.34 -11.66
CA SER A 97 -9.56 2.34 -12.73
C SER A 97 -9.37 2.97 -14.11
N LYS A 98 -10.17 3.99 -14.46
CA LYS A 98 -10.06 4.70 -15.74
C LYS A 98 -8.69 5.35 -15.94
N VAL A 99 -8.15 5.97 -14.89
CA VAL A 99 -6.79 6.56 -14.94
C VAL A 99 -5.72 5.47 -15.08
N LEU A 100 -5.92 4.31 -14.45
CA LEU A 100 -5.02 3.15 -14.51
C LEU A 100 -5.04 2.42 -15.85
N GLU A 101 -6.17 2.39 -16.56
CA GLU A 101 -6.28 1.87 -17.94
C GLU A 101 -5.33 2.61 -18.91
N GLY A 102 -5.15 3.92 -18.70
CA GLY A 102 -4.20 4.75 -19.45
C GLY A 102 -2.74 4.69 -18.95
N TYR A 103 -2.38 3.78 -18.03
CA TYR A 103 -1.03 3.67 -17.48
C TYR A 103 -0.14 2.70 -18.28
N SER A 104 0.88 3.22 -18.95
CA SER A 104 1.95 2.37 -19.52
C SER A 104 2.98 2.01 -18.45
N ARG A 105 3.50 0.77 -18.49
CA ARG A 105 4.62 0.30 -17.65
C ARG A 105 5.91 1.12 -17.84
N GLN A 106 6.05 1.84 -18.96
CA GLN A 106 7.17 2.74 -19.22
C GLN A 106 7.00 4.12 -18.54
N GLU A 107 5.79 4.47 -18.10
CA GLU A 107 5.50 5.75 -17.47
C GLU A 107 6.06 5.80 -16.03
N LYS A 108 6.86 6.83 -15.75
CA LYS A 108 7.40 7.10 -14.41
C LYS A 108 6.24 7.29 -13.42
N LEU A 109 6.28 6.58 -12.30
CA LEU A 109 5.26 6.62 -11.24
C LEU A 109 4.91 8.05 -10.75
N GLN A 110 5.89 8.97 -10.78
CA GLN A 110 5.67 10.38 -10.44
C GLN A 110 4.75 11.12 -11.42
N VAL A 111 4.75 10.76 -12.71
CA VAL A 111 3.85 11.35 -13.72
C VAL A 111 2.43 10.85 -13.50
N PHE A 112 2.27 9.55 -13.23
CA PHE A 112 0.99 8.97 -12.83
C PHE A 112 0.44 9.58 -11.52
N ALA A 113 1.31 9.89 -10.55
CA ALA A 113 0.94 10.61 -9.33
C ALA A 113 0.44 12.05 -9.61
N LYS A 114 1.01 12.75 -10.60
CA LYS A 114 0.51 14.05 -11.05
C LYS A 114 -0.86 13.93 -11.70
N LYS A 115 -1.04 13.01 -12.66
CA LYS A 115 -2.37 12.73 -13.27
C LYS A 115 -3.46 12.49 -12.21
N CYS A 116 -3.15 11.72 -11.15
CA CYS A 116 -4.07 11.51 -10.03
C CYS A 116 -4.33 12.77 -9.20
N ALA A 117 -3.35 13.67 -9.05
CA ALA A 117 -3.51 14.96 -8.38
C ALA A 117 -4.34 15.94 -9.23
N ASP A 118 -4.18 15.91 -10.56
CA ASP A 118 -4.92 16.74 -11.49
C ASP A 118 -6.42 16.37 -11.51
N VAL A 119 -6.77 15.09 -11.36
CA VAL A 119 -8.15 14.65 -11.12
C VAL A 119 -8.76 15.32 -9.87
N PHE A 120 -7.99 15.47 -8.78
CA PHE A 120 -8.47 16.18 -7.59
C PHE A 120 -8.53 17.70 -7.77
N ASN A 121 -7.66 18.30 -8.58
CA ASN A 121 -7.73 19.74 -8.88
C ASN A 121 -9.00 20.11 -9.66
N ASN A 122 -9.44 19.23 -10.57
CA ASN A 122 -10.63 19.44 -11.39
C ASN A 122 -11.94 19.07 -10.69
N ASP A 123 -11.90 18.37 -9.54
CA ASP A 123 -13.09 17.93 -8.80
C ASP A 123 -13.02 18.30 -7.30
N VAL A 124 -13.70 19.38 -6.95
CA VAL A 124 -13.84 19.89 -5.57
C VAL A 124 -14.60 18.92 -4.67
N GLN A 125 -15.53 18.10 -5.21
CA GLN A 125 -16.26 17.11 -4.43
C GLN A 125 -15.33 15.95 -4.01
N LEU A 126 -14.41 15.53 -4.89
CA LEU A 126 -13.39 14.54 -4.52
C LEU A 126 -12.44 15.06 -3.43
N LEU A 127 -12.05 16.34 -3.46
CA LEU A 127 -11.26 16.96 -2.38
C LEU A 127 -12.01 16.95 -1.04
N ASN A 128 -13.29 17.33 -1.03
CA ASN A 128 -14.13 17.30 0.17
C ASN A 128 -14.27 15.87 0.72
N ASN A 129 -14.45 14.88 -0.17
CA ASN A 129 -14.48 13.48 0.20
C ASN A 129 -13.15 13.00 0.81
N VAL A 130 -11.99 13.39 0.25
CA VAL A 130 -10.68 13.12 0.84
C VAL A 130 -10.58 13.66 2.27
N GLU A 131 -11.02 14.90 2.54
CA GLU A 131 -11.02 15.47 3.90
C GLU A 131 -11.94 14.70 4.85
N MET A 132 -13.14 14.31 4.40
CA MET A 132 -14.06 13.48 5.18
C MET A 132 -13.47 12.09 5.48
N TYR A 133 -12.77 11.47 4.53
CA TYR A 133 -12.13 10.16 4.72
C TYR A 133 -10.94 10.25 5.68
N LYS A 134 -10.16 11.34 5.66
CA LYS A 134 -9.11 11.63 6.65
C LYS A 134 -9.70 11.77 8.06
N LYS A 135 -10.76 12.57 8.24
CA LYS A 135 -11.51 12.68 9.52
C LYS A 135 -12.04 11.33 10.01
N LYS A 136 -12.58 10.50 9.10
CA LYS A 136 -13.10 9.15 9.39
C LYS A 136 -12.02 8.08 9.59
N ASN A 137 -10.73 8.43 9.67
CA ASN A 137 -9.60 7.49 9.77
C ASN A 137 -9.55 6.44 8.62
N LYS A 138 -10.17 6.73 7.47
CA LYS A 138 -10.14 5.91 6.25
C LYS A 138 -8.98 6.28 5.32
N LEU A 139 -8.31 7.40 5.58
CA LEU A 139 -7.05 7.83 4.96
C LEU A 139 -6.09 8.30 6.05
N LEU A 140 -4.79 8.35 5.72
CA LEU A 140 -3.78 8.93 6.61
C LEU A 140 -3.97 10.45 6.71
N PRO A 141 -3.82 11.06 7.90
CA PRO A 141 -3.84 12.51 8.06
C PRO A 141 -2.52 13.13 7.56
N LEU A 142 -2.33 13.10 6.25
CA LEU A 142 -1.25 13.80 5.56
C LEU A 142 -1.60 15.30 5.48
N MET A 143 -0.59 16.15 5.65
CA MET A 143 -0.73 17.61 5.56
C MET A 143 -1.41 18.01 4.25
N LYS A 144 -2.27 19.04 4.31
CA LYS A 144 -2.98 19.57 3.13
C LYS A 144 -2.00 20.13 2.11
N ARG A 145 -1.49 19.31 1.19
CA ARG A 145 -1.20 19.82 -0.15
C ARG A 145 -2.56 20.15 -0.78
N LYS A 146 -2.85 21.45 -0.96
CA LYS A 146 -3.64 21.84 -2.12
C LYS A 146 -2.86 21.29 -3.32
N TYR A 147 -3.49 20.54 -4.23
CA TYR A 147 -2.78 19.85 -5.31
C TYR A 147 -2.30 20.79 -6.44
N ILE A 148 -2.07 22.07 -6.12
CA ILE A 148 -1.47 23.09 -6.97
C ILE A 148 0.01 22.73 -7.19
N PHE A 149 0.25 21.75 -8.05
CA PHE A 149 1.43 21.77 -8.89
C PHE A 149 1.26 22.94 -9.85
N PHE A 150 2.32 23.76 -9.97
CA PHE A 150 2.38 24.85 -10.93
C PHE A 150 2.24 24.30 -12.36
N ASN A 151 1.03 24.30 -12.91
CA ASN A 151 0.75 24.41 -14.35
C ASN A 151 -0.75 24.66 -14.56
N VAL A 152 -1.11 25.95 -14.69
CA VAL A 152 -2.30 26.36 -15.44
C VAL A 152 -1.84 27.42 -16.43
N SER A 153 -1.50 26.98 -17.63
CA SER A 153 -1.83 27.76 -18.83
C SER A 153 -3.29 27.41 -19.16
N PRO A 154 -4.25 28.34 -19.00
CA PRO A 154 -5.68 28.05 -19.16
C PRO A 154 -6.11 28.08 -20.64
N ALA A 155 -5.29 27.53 -21.53
CA ALA A 155 -5.65 27.27 -22.92
C ALA A 155 -6.08 25.81 -23.07
N PHE A 156 -6.93 25.51 -24.05
CA PHE A 156 -7.52 24.18 -24.33
C PHE A 156 -8.66 23.71 -23.40
N TYR A 157 -9.67 24.56 -23.21
CA TYR A 157 -11.07 24.09 -23.22
C TYR A 157 -11.94 24.97 -24.13
N CYS A 158 -11.70 24.82 -25.44
CA CYS A 158 -12.64 25.18 -26.50
C CYS A 158 -12.64 24.03 -27.52
N PHE A 159 -13.72 23.24 -27.57
CA PHE A 159 -14.26 22.63 -28.80
C PHE A 159 -15.55 21.81 -28.50
N GLY A 160 -16.64 22.12 -29.21
CA GLY A 160 -17.93 21.39 -29.14
C GLY A 160 -18.83 21.83 -27.98
N LEU A 161 -20.07 22.29 -28.20
CA LEU A 161 -20.86 22.40 -29.43
C LEU A 161 -21.60 23.75 -29.47
#